data_AF-A0A852K504-F1
#
_entry.id   AF-A0A852K504-F1
#
_cell.length_a   1.000
_cell.length_b   1.000
_cell.length_c   1.000
_cell.angle_alpha   90.00
_cell.angle_beta   90.00
_cell.angle_gamma   90.00
#
_symmetry.space_group_name_H-M   'P 1'
#
loop_
_entity.id
_entity.type
_entity.pdbx_description
1 polymer ?
#
loop_
_entity_poly.entity_id
_entity_poly.type
_entity_poly.pdbx_seq_one_letter_code
_entity_poly.pdbx_strand_id
1 'polypeptide(L)'
;RQTGLVLLGPPGEPELEACRRNLGVEEVLDAAALSRRFPGFQLQAGQVAVLDSTAGVLFADRALRAVQEVFRRHGGTLRDGEKVLSIQPGATVTVTTTAGVYKAPRLIITAGAWTGAFVEQLGLRLPLQPLRINVCYWREKQPGSAGLDSVSPCFLTLGLSQAPHGIYGLPSIEYPGMMKVCYHHGSPTDPDKRDQAPRSDIALLSSFISTYLPGLETQPAVMETCLYTNTPDEDFILDRHPKFSNIVIGAGFSGRG
;
A
#
# COMPACT_ATOMS: atom_id res chain seq x y z
N ARG A 1 -8.80 -11.83 -4.91
CA ARG A 1 -9.56 -12.76 -4.05
C ARG A 1 -10.54 -11.92 -3.25
N GLN A 2 -11.83 -12.16 -3.39
CA GLN A 2 -12.83 -11.48 -2.58
C GLN A 2 -12.78 -12.05 -1.15
N THR A 3 -12.55 -11.18 -0.17
CA THR A 3 -12.48 -11.51 1.27
C THR A 3 -13.41 -10.63 2.09
N GLY A 4 -13.91 -9.54 1.48
CA GLY A 4 -14.50 -8.41 2.17
C GLY A 4 -13.44 -7.49 2.79
N LEU A 5 -13.87 -6.28 3.12
CA LEU A 5 -13.11 -5.25 3.84
C LEU A 5 -13.96 -4.69 4.97
N VAL A 6 -13.49 -4.83 6.20
CA VAL A 6 -14.06 -4.21 7.39
C VAL A 6 -13.40 -2.85 7.60
N LEU A 7 -14.17 -1.78 7.43
CA LEU A 7 -13.78 -0.42 7.80
C LEU A 7 -14.14 -0.19 9.26
N LEU A 8 -13.18 0.23 10.08
CA LEU A 8 -13.32 0.39 11.53
C LEU A 8 -13.09 1.85 11.91
N GLY A 9 -13.96 2.47 12.71
CA GLY A 9 -13.73 3.85 13.14
C GLY A 9 -14.76 4.34 14.16
N PRO A 10 -14.61 5.57 14.67
CA PRO A 10 -15.65 6.17 15.51
C PRO A 10 -16.92 6.47 14.69
N PRO A 11 -18.12 6.42 15.30
CA PRO A 11 -19.35 6.84 14.65
C PRO A 11 -19.23 8.28 14.11
N GLY A 12 -19.69 8.51 12.88
CA GLY A 12 -19.65 9.83 12.25
C GLY A 12 -18.28 10.25 11.73
N GLU A 13 -17.27 9.38 11.75
CA GLU A 13 -16.00 9.63 11.05
C GLU A 13 -16.30 9.89 9.56
N PRO A 14 -15.88 11.05 9.00
CA PRO A 14 -16.28 11.46 7.66
C PRO A 14 -15.96 10.46 6.55
N GLU A 15 -14.79 9.82 6.57
CA GLU A 15 -14.36 8.87 5.54
C GLU A 15 -15.14 7.56 5.61
N LEU A 16 -15.34 7.02 6.81
CA LEU A 16 -16.16 5.84 7.07
C LEU A 16 -17.60 6.03 6.58
N GLU A 17 -18.20 7.19 6.89
CA GLU A 17 -19.55 7.52 6.44
C GLU A 17 -19.63 7.75 4.93
N ALA A 18 -18.57 8.31 4.32
CA ALA A 18 -18.49 8.43 2.86
C ALA A 18 -18.40 7.05 2.20
N CYS A 19 -17.54 6.16 2.69
CA CYS A 19 -17.45 4.77 2.22
C CYS A 19 -18.81 4.07 2.36
N ARG A 20 -19.46 4.15 3.53
CA ARG A 20 -20.76 3.54 3.77
C ARG A 20 -21.82 3.98 2.76
N ARG A 21 -21.92 5.28 2.49
CA ARG A 21 -22.85 5.84 1.48
C ARG A 21 -22.51 5.38 0.07
N ASN A 22 -21.24 5.46 -0.32
CA ASN A 22 -20.79 5.12 -1.67
C ASN A 22 -20.95 3.63 -1.98
N LEU A 23 -20.81 2.77 -0.97
CA LEU A 23 -21.04 1.34 -1.08
C LEU A 23 -22.53 0.95 -1.01
N GLY A 24 -23.42 1.88 -0.68
CA GLY A 24 -24.84 1.59 -0.45
C GLY A 24 -25.08 0.65 0.74
N VAL A 25 -24.18 0.66 1.73
CA VAL A 25 -24.28 -0.22 2.90
C VAL A 25 -25.10 0.48 3.98
N GLU A 26 -26.27 -0.07 4.29
CA GLU A 26 -27.12 0.44 5.38
C GLU A 26 -26.69 -0.11 6.75
N GLU A 27 -26.17 -1.34 6.78
CA GLU A 27 -25.77 -2.02 8.01
C GLU A 27 -24.47 -1.44 8.59
N VAL A 28 -24.57 -0.90 9.80
CA VAL A 28 -23.42 -0.54 10.65
C VAL A 28 -23.31 -1.58 11.75
N LEU A 29 -22.15 -2.23 11.85
CA LEU A 29 -21.89 -3.29 12.82
C LEU A 29 -21.38 -2.68 14.12
N ASP A 30 -22.06 -2.99 15.22
CA ASP A 30 -21.53 -2.78 16.56
C ASP A 30 -20.51 -3.87 16.94
N ALA A 31 -19.92 -3.77 18.13
CA ALA A 31 -18.91 -4.72 18.61
C ALA A 31 -19.44 -6.17 18.68
N ALA A 32 -20.71 -6.37 19.08
CA ALA A 32 -21.30 -7.69 19.22
C ALA A 32 -21.61 -8.31 17.86
N ALA A 33 -22.13 -7.52 16.91
CA ALA A 33 -22.40 -7.93 15.54
C ALA A 33 -21.10 -8.24 14.79
N LEU A 34 -20.06 -7.40 14.94
CA LEU A 34 -18.76 -7.64 14.35
C LEU A 34 -18.12 -8.91 14.91
N SER A 35 -18.07 -9.07 16.23
CA SER A 35 -17.46 -10.26 16.86
C SER A 35 -18.22 -11.55 16.50
N ARG A 36 -19.55 -11.51 16.39
CA ARG A 36 -20.34 -12.65 15.92
C ARG A 36 -20.00 -13.05 14.49
N ARG A 37 -19.73 -12.08 13.61
CA ARG A 37 -19.41 -12.32 12.20
C ARG A 37 -17.94 -12.68 11.99
N PHE A 38 -17.05 -12.03 12.73
CA PHE A 38 -15.59 -12.16 12.66
C PHE A 38 -15.01 -12.25 14.08
N PRO A 39 -14.99 -13.45 14.70
CA PRO A 39 -14.61 -13.64 16.10
C PRO A 39 -13.20 -13.18 16.48
N GLY A 40 -12.30 -13.07 15.49
CA GLY A 40 -10.93 -12.57 15.68
C GLY A 40 -10.85 -11.07 15.99
N PHE A 41 -11.90 -10.29 15.72
CA PHE A 41 -11.92 -8.84 15.89
C PHE A 41 -12.55 -8.43 17.22
N GLN A 42 -11.88 -7.49 17.89
CA GLN A 42 -12.38 -6.81 19.08
C GLN A 42 -12.46 -5.30 18.85
N LEU A 43 -13.65 -4.84 18.49
CA LEU A 43 -13.96 -3.43 18.35
C LEU A 43 -13.91 -2.74 19.73
N GLN A 44 -13.28 -1.57 19.82
CA GLN A 44 -13.20 -0.85 21.09
C GLN A 44 -14.49 -0.08 21.38
N ALA A 45 -14.69 0.28 22.64
CA ALA A 45 -15.87 1.03 23.05
C ALA A 45 -16.00 2.35 22.27
N GLY A 46 -17.21 2.64 21.80
CA GLY A 46 -17.49 3.86 21.02
C GLY A 46 -17.00 3.81 19.57
N GLN A 47 -16.67 2.63 19.04
CA GLN A 47 -16.37 2.43 17.63
C GLN A 47 -17.47 1.61 16.95
N VAL A 48 -17.53 1.72 15.62
CA VAL A 48 -18.42 0.98 14.73
C VAL A 48 -17.63 0.41 13.56
N ALA A 49 -18.24 -0.52 12.83
CA ALA A 49 -17.66 -1.07 11.61
C ALA A 49 -18.63 -1.08 10.43
N VAL A 50 -18.10 -0.93 9.23
CA VAL A 50 -18.83 -1.07 7.95
C VAL A 50 -18.15 -2.17 7.15
N LEU A 51 -18.93 -3.09 6.58
CA LEU A 51 -18.39 -4.16 5.75
C LEU A 51 -18.66 -3.89 4.27
N ASP A 52 -17.60 -3.73 3.49
CA ASP A 52 -17.65 -3.91 2.05
C ASP A 52 -17.47 -5.41 1.73
N SER A 53 -18.54 -6.09 1.34
CA SER A 53 -18.47 -7.51 0.98
C SER A 53 -17.85 -7.77 -0.40
N THR A 54 -17.71 -6.73 -1.23
CA THR A 54 -17.19 -6.82 -2.61
C THR A 54 -15.67 -6.69 -2.68
N ALA A 55 -15.07 -6.10 -1.65
CA ALA A 55 -13.64 -5.90 -1.54
C ALA A 55 -12.83 -7.20 -1.31
N GLY A 56 -11.52 -7.08 -1.41
CA GLY A 56 -10.60 -8.10 -0.93
C GLY A 56 -9.15 -7.87 -1.33
N VAL A 57 -8.41 -8.96 -1.51
CA VAL A 57 -6.96 -8.93 -1.72
C VAL A 57 -6.59 -9.14 -3.18
N LEU A 58 -5.73 -8.26 -3.69
CA LEU A 58 -4.98 -8.47 -4.93
C LEU A 58 -3.60 -9.05 -4.61
N PHE A 59 -3.23 -10.13 -5.31
CA PHE A 59 -1.88 -10.68 -5.25
C PHE A 59 -0.97 -9.86 -6.16
N ALA A 60 -0.39 -8.79 -5.62
CA ALA A 60 0.34 -7.78 -6.40
C ALA A 60 1.48 -8.38 -7.22
N ASP A 61 2.23 -9.34 -6.66
CA ASP A 61 3.31 -10.05 -7.35
C ASP A 61 2.79 -10.85 -8.56
N ARG A 62 1.65 -11.53 -8.41
CA ARG A 62 1.01 -12.31 -9.49
C ARG A 62 0.41 -11.41 -10.55
N ALA A 63 -0.24 -10.31 -10.14
CA ALA A 63 -0.79 -9.31 -11.05
C ALA A 63 0.32 -8.68 -11.91
N LEU A 64 1.43 -8.28 -11.29
CA LEU A 64 2.60 -7.74 -12.00
C LEU A 64 3.16 -8.76 -12.99
N ARG A 65 3.37 -10.02 -12.56
CA ARG A 65 3.86 -11.10 -13.44
C ARG A 65 2.93 -11.32 -14.64
N ALA A 66 1.61 -11.31 -14.42
CA ALA A 66 0.64 -11.47 -15.49
C ALA A 66 0.72 -10.33 -16.51
N VAL A 67 0.81 -9.08 -16.06
CA VAL A 67 0.97 -7.91 -16.96
C VAL A 67 2.28 -7.98 -17.74
N GLN A 68 3.39 -8.33 -17.07
CA GLN A 68 4.70 -8.51 -17.71
C GLN A 68 4.68 -9.61 -18.78
N GLU A 69 3.98 -10.71 -18.52
CA GLU A 69 3.83 -11.80 -19.47
C GLU A 69 3.01 -11.36 -20.70
N VAL A 70 1.88 -10.69 -20.49
CA VAL A 70 1.07 -10.13 -21.58
C VAL A 70 1.90 -9.14 -22.42
N PHE A 71 2.67 -8.26 -21.77
CA PHE A 71 3.53 -7.30 -22.46
C PHE A 71 4.56 -7.99 -23.35
N ARG A 72 5.26 -9.02 -22.84
CA ARG A 72 6.23 -9.81 -23.64
C ARG A 72 5.55 -10.55 -24.79
N ARG A 73 4.38 -11.15 -24.58
CA ARG A 73 3.61 -11.84 -25.63
C ARG A 73 3.23 -10.93 -26.79
N HIS A 74 3.09 -9.62 -26.54
CA HIS A 74 2.81 -8.61 -27.56
C HIS A 74 4.08 -7.94 -28.12
N GLY A 75 5.25 -8.55 -27.93
CA GLY A 75 6.53 -8.07 -28.49
C GLY A 75 7.27 -7.06 -27.60
N GLY A 76 6.77 -6.80 -26.39
CA GLY A 76 7.46 -5.95 -25.42
C GLY A 76 8.77 -6.58 -24.91
N THR A 77 9.79 -5.76 -24.70
CA THR A 77 11.07 -6.18 -24.11
C THR A 77 11.15 -5.72 -22.66
N LEU A 78 11.48 -6.63 -21.75
CA LEU A 78 11.76 -6.30 -20.35
C LEU A 78 13.25 -6.48 -20.07
N ARG A 79 13.86 -5.46 -19.45
CA ARG A 79 15.29 -5.37 -19.12
C ARG A 79 15.43 -5.25 -17.60
N ASP A 80 15.54 -6.39 -16.93
CA ASP A 80 15.74 -6.45 -15.48
C ASP A 80 17.23 -6.26 -15.13
N GLY A 81 17.53 -5.75 -13.93
CA GLY A 81 18.92 -5.52 -13.48
C GLY A 81 19.63 -4.35 -14.17
N GLU A 82 18.89 -3.48 -14.87
CA GLU A 82 19.44 -2.40 -15.68
C GLU A 82 18.96 -1.03 -15.14
N LYS A 83 19.79 -0.39 -14.31
CA LYS A 83 19.42 0.91 -13.68
C LYS A 83 19.55 2.03 -14.72
N VAL A 84 18.51 2.85 -14.84
CA VAL A 84 18.56 4.11 -15.60
C VAL A 84 19.45 5.10 -14.83
N LEU A 85 20.41 5.70 -15.52
CA LEU A 85 21.37 6.65 -14.97
C LEU A 85 21.00 8.09 -15.35
N SER A 86 20.61 8.31 -16.60
CA SER A 86 20.19 9.65 -17.04
C SER A 86 19.18 9.64 -18.19
N ILE A 87 18.43 10.73 -18.29
CA ILE A 87 17.45 10.97 -19.34
C ILE A 87 17.74 12.32 -19.99
N GLN A 88 17.95 12.32 -21.31
CA GLN A 88 18.07 13.55 -22.10
C GLN A 88 16.82 13.74 -22.97
N PRO A 89 16.07 14.85 -22.79
CA PRO A 89 14.87 15.12 -23.58
C PRO A 89 15.22 15.59 -25.00
N GLY A 90 14.26 15.44 -25.92
CA GLY A 90 14.37 15.84 -27.32
C GLY A 90 13.21 15.29 -28.14
N ALA A 91 13.21 15.54 -29.46
CA ALA A 91 12.27 14.91 -30.39
C ALA A 91 12.34 13.37 -30.30
N THR A 92 13.56 12.86 -30.08
CA THR A 92 13.85 11.50 -29.65
C THR A 92 14.49 11.58 -28.26
N VAL A 93 13.87 10.94 -27.28
CA VAL A 93 14.38 10.86 -25.90
C VAL A 93 15.54 9.88 -25.87
N THR A 94 16.64 10.25 -25.22
CA THR A 94 17.78 9.37 -24.97
C THR A 94 17.79 8.95 -23.51
N VAL A 95 17.89 7.65 -23.26
CA VAL A 95 17.96 7.05 -21.91
C VAL A 95 19.28 6.30 -21.79
N THR A 96 20.13 6.73 -20.87
CA THR A 96 21.38 6.06 -20.54
C THR A 96 21.17 5.17 -19.32
N THR A 97 21.58 3.91 -19.41
CA THR A 97 21.48 2.91 -18.35
C THR A 97 22.86 2.38 -17.97
N THR A 98 22.92 1.47 -17.00
CA THR A 98 24.14 0.73 -16.66
C THR A 98 24.60 -0.24 -17.74
N ALA A 99 23.76 -0.61 -18.70
CA ALA A 99 24.09 -1.60 -19.73
C ALA A 99 24.08 -1.04 -21.16
N GLY A 100 23.58 0.18 -21.39
CA GLY A 100 23.56 0.76 -22.73
C GLY A 100 22.83 2.10 -22.83
N VAL A 101 22.58 2.50 -24.07
CA VAL A 101 21.88 3.73 -24.41
C VAL A 101 20.71 3.40 -25.33
N TYR A 102 19.52 3.85 -24.97
CA TYR A 102 18.30 3.67 -25.75
C TYR A 102 17.78 5.00 -26.25
N LYS A 103 17.15 4.95 -27.43
CA LYS A 103 16.53 6.11 -28.06
C LYS A 103 15.10 5.75 -28.45
N ALA A 104 14.15 6.59 -28.05
CA ALA A 104 12.73 6.37 -28.33
C ALA A 104 12.00 7.70 -28.60
N PRO A 105 10.96 7.72 -29.45
CA PRO A 105 10.19 8.94 -29.69
C PRO A 105 9.35 9.37 -28.47
N ARG A 106 9.06 8.45 -27.54
CA ARG A 106 8.28 8.68 -26.33
C ARG A 106 8.89 7.97 -25.14
N LEU A 107 8.69 8.52 -23.94
CA LEU A 107 9.13 7.95 -22.66
C LEU A 107 7.98 7.99 -21.65
N ILE A 108 7.84 6.93 -20.85
CA ILE A 108 6.97 6.89 -19.67
C ILE A 108 7.86 6.69 -18.45
N ILE A 109 7.74 7.56 -17.45
CA ILE A 109 8.50 7.49 -16.19
C ILE A 109 7.56 7.03 -15.08
N THR A 110 7.72 5.78 -14.63
CA THR A 110 6.98 5.16 -13.52
C THR A 110 7.95 4.52 -12.53
N ALA A 111 8.93 5.31 -12.07
CA ALA A 111 10.07 4.82 -11.27
C ALA A 111 9.80 4.81 -9.75
N GLY A 112 8.54 4.88 -9.33
CA GLY A 112 8.15 4.91 -7.92
C GLY A 112 8.90 6.00 -7.14
N ALA A 113 9.53 5.61 -6.03
CA ALA A 113 10.28 6.51 -5.15
C ALA A 113 11.48 7.21 -5.80
N TRP A 114 11.98 6.71 -6.92
CA TRP A 114 13.08 7.33 -7.67
C TRP A 114 12.60 8.35 -8.72
N THR A 115 11.29 8.50 -8.92
CA THR A 115 10.74 9.37 -9.97
C THR A 115 11.20 10.83 -9.83
N GLY A 116 11.27 11.34 -8.60
CA GLY A 116 11.74 12.70 -8.31
C GLY A 116 13.12 12.99 -8.91
N ALA A 117 14.07 12.05 -8.74
CA ALA A 117 15.43 12.20 -9.25
C ALA A 117 15.48 12.24 -10.79
N PHE A 118 14.60 11.53 -11.47
CA PHE A 118 14.55 11.51 -12.94
C PHE A 118 13.89 12.75 -13.52
N VAL A 119 12.79 13.24 -12.92
CA VAL A 119 12.11 14.44 -13.42
C VAL A 119 12.92 15.70 -13.14
N GLU A 120 13.75 15.73 -12.09
CA GLU A 120 14.65 16.87 -11.83
C GLU A 120 15.69 17.04 -12.95
N GLN A 121 16.20 15.95 -13.54
CA GLN A 121 17.08 16.00 -14.72
C GLN A 121 16.39 16.64 -15.94
N LEU A 122 15.06 16.61 -15.98
CA LEU A 122 14.23 17.21 -17.03
C LEU A 122 13.82 18.66 -16.69
N GLY A 123 14.30 19.21 -15.57
CA GLY A 123 13.99 20.56 -15.11
C GLY A 123 12.61 20.69 -14.49
N LEU A 124 12.07 19.60 -13.93
CA LEU A 124 10.80 19.57 -13.20
C LEU A 124 11.04 19.11 -11.75
N ARG A 125 10.47 19.84 -10.78
CA ARG A 125 10.48 19.42 -9.38
C ARG A 125 9.07 19.09 -8.94
N LEU A 126 8.86 17.84 -8.52
CA LEU A 126 7.60 17.36 -7.97
C LEU A 126 7.73 17.21 -6.45
N PRO A 127 6.70 17.56 -5.66
CA PRO A 127 6.73 17.42 -4.21
C PRO A 127 6.49 15.96 -3.80
N LEU A 128 7.48 15.10 -4.08
CA LEU A 128 7.42 13.66 -3.78
C LEU A 128 8.23 13.35 -2.53
N GLN A 129 7.59 12.73 -1.54
CA GLN A 129 8.24 12.27 -0.31
C GLN A 129 8.25 10.73 -0.25
N PRO A 130 9.41 10.08 -0.47
CA PRO A 130 9.55 8.66 -0.19
C PRO A 130 9.46 8.36 1.30
N LEU A 131 8.69 7.35 1.66
CA LEU A 131 8.59 6.83 3.02
C LEU A 131 8.96 5.36 3.04
N ARG A 132 9.75 4.95 4.04
CA ARG A 132 9.96 3.54 4.36
C ARG A 132 8.78 3.03 5.17
N ILE A 133 8.11 1.99 4.67
CA ILE A 133 6.98 1.34 5.31
C ILE A 133 7.42 -0.01 5.90
N ASN A 134 7.03 -0.29 7.14
CA ASN A 134 7.18 -1.63 7.69
C ASN A 134 6.00 -2.50 7.26
N VAL A 135 6.30 -3.69 6.80
CA VAL A 135 5.30 -4.71 6.52
C VAL A 135 5.45 -5.80 7.57
N CYS A 136 4.48 -5.89 8.47
CA CYS A 136 4.56 -6.77 9.63
C CYS A 136 3.55 -7.91 9.53
N TYR A 137 4.01 -9.12 9.82
CA TYR A 137 3.18 -10.31 9.91
C TYR A 137 3.18 -10.83 11.35
N TRP A 138 1.99 -11.15 11.83
CA TRP A 138 1.71 -11.44 13.23
C TRP A 138 1.14 -12.84 13.33
N ARG A 139 1.76 -13.68 14.15
CA ARG A 139 1.41 -15.11 14.24
C ARG A 139 0.17 -15.31 15.09
N GLU A 140 -0.69 -16.21 14.67
CA GLU A 140 -1.79 -16.71 15.49
C GLU A 140 -1.26 -17.44 16.73
N LYS A 141 -1.78 -17.10 17.91
CA LYS A 141 -1.44 -17.79 19.17
C LYS A 141 -1.87 -19.26 19.15
N GLN A 142 -2.97 -19.56 18.46
CA GLN A 142 -3.47 -20.91 18.25
C GLN A 142 -3.74 -21.10 16.76
N PRO A 143 -3.08 -22.06 16.09
CA PRO A 143 -3.31 -22.31 14.68
C PRO A 143 -4.79 -22.59 14.38
N GLY A 144 -5.36 -21.89 13.40
CA GLY A 144 -6.76 -22.06 13.02
C GLY A 144 -7.72 -21.40 14.00
N SER A 145 -7.25 -20.45 14.81
CA SER A 145 -8.10 -19.62 15.66
C SER A 145 -9.21 -18.96 14.83
N ALA A 146 -10.45 -19.09 15.31
CA ALA A 146 -11.64 -18.71 14.55
C ALA A 146 -11.58 -17.23 14.12
N GLY A 147 -11.71 -17.00 12.81
CA GLY A 147 -11.78 -15.65 12.26
C GLY A 147 -10.43 -14.93 12.11
N LEU A 148 -9.30 -15.65 12.10
CA LEU A 148 -7.98 -15.12 11.69
C LEU A 148 -7.32 -15.90 10.53
N ASP A 149 -8.03 -16.89 9.99
CA ASP A 149 -7.57 -17.72 8.88
C ASP A 149 -7.73 -17.00 7.52
N SER A 150 -7.56 -17.74 6.42
CA SER A 150 -7.64 -17.16 5.08
C SER A 150 -9.03 -16.66 4.67
N VAL A 151 -10.08 -16.97 5.44
CA VAL A 151 -11.47 -16.56 5.22
C VAL A 151 -11.77 -15.23 5.91
N SER A 152 -10.88 -14.75 6.79
CA SER A 152 -11.02 -13.46 7.45
C SER A 152 -11.03 -12.28 6.47
N PRO A 153 -11.77 -11.22 6.78
CA PRO A 153 -11.81 -10.04 5.93
C PRO A 153 -10.50 -9.26 6.02
N CYS A 154 -10.25 -8.45 5.00
CA CYS A 154 -9.34 -7.32 5.16
C CYS A 154 -9.92 -6.35 6.18
N PHE A 155 -9.08 -5.49 6.76
CA PHE A 155 -9.58 -4.34 7.51
C PHE A 155 -8.77 -3.09 7.25
N LEU A 156 -9.39 -1.94 7.51
CA LEU A 156 -8.77 -0.63 7.54
C LEU A 156 -9.39 0.19 8.67
N THR A 157 -8.57 0.82 9.49
CA THR A 157 -9.03 1.71 10.55
C THR A 157 -9.01 3.17 10.09
N LEU A 158 -10.04 3.93 10.42
CA LEU A 158 -10.21 5.34 10.10
C LEU A 158 -10.42 6.16 11.38
N GLY A 159 -9.83 7.36 11.44
CA GLY A 159 -10.04 8.31 12.54
C GLY A 159 -9.54 7.87 13.91
N LEU A 160 -8.57 6.95 14.00
CA LEU A 160 -7.99 6.55 15.29
C LEU A 160 -6.98 7.60 15.76
N SER A 161 -7.19 8.18 16.94
CA SER A 161 -6.32 9.24 17.48
C SER A 161 -4.86 8.82 17.66
N GLN A 162 -4.61 7.58 18.05
CA GLN A 162 -3.26 7.02 18.23
C GLN A 162 -2.62 6.57 16.91
N ALA A 163 -3.40 6.42 15.84
CA ALA A 163 -2.96 5.95 14.54
C ALA A 163 -3.65 6.77 13.43
N PRO A 164 -3.33 8.08 13.30
CA PRO A 164 -4.06 9.01 12.46
C PRO A 164 -4.04 8.67 10.96
N HIS A 165 -3.02 7.96 10.48
CA HIS A 165 -2.95 7.51 9.09
C HIS A 165 -3.69 6.19 8.85
N GLY A 166 -4.21 5.55 9.90
CA GLY A 166 -4.88 4.27 9.82
C GLY A 166 -3.94 3.06 9.83
N ILE A 167 -4.49 1.93 10.26
CA ILE A 167 -3.86 0.61 10.27
C ILE A 167 -4.69 -0.28 9.36
N TYR A 168 -4.03 -1.01 8.48
CA TYR A 168 -4.69 -1.97 7.61
C TYR A 168 -4.20 -3.38 7.91
N GLY A 169 -5.03 -4.37 7.59
CA GLY A 169 -4.63 -5.75 7.68
C GLY A 169 -5.24 -6.64 6.61
N LEU A 170 -4.49 -7.68 6.27
CA LEU A 170 -4.85 -8.71 5.31
C LEU A 170 -4.80 -10.06 6.01
N PRO A 171 -5.72 -10.99 5.69
CA PRO A 171 -5.75 -12.33 6.28
C PRO A 171 -4.49 -13.13 5.96
N SER A 172 -4.34 -14.29 6.60
CA SER A 172 -3.19 -15.19 6.41
C SER A 172 -3.17 -15.81 5.01
N ILE A 173 -2.62 -15.03 4.06
CA ILE A 173 -2.52 -15.36 2.63
C ILE A 173 -1.05 -15.54 2.22
N GLU A 174 -0.17 -14.63 2.65
CA GLU A 174 1.25 -14.60 2.24
C GLU A 174 2.09 -15.57 3.08
N TYR A 175 1.88 -15.59 4.40
CA TYR A 175 2.53 -16.50 5.34
C TYR A 175 1.48 -17.31 6.11
N PRO A 176 1.52 -18.67 6.05
CA PRO A 176 0.57 -19.51 6.78
C PRO A 176 0.56 -19.25 8.28
N GLY A 177 -0.63 -19.06 8.86
CA GLY A 177 -0.84 -18.78 10.28
C GLY A 177 -0.38 -17.39 10.73
N MET A 178 -0.14 -16.47 9.79
CA MET A 178 0.26 -15.10 10.08
C MET A 178 -0.60 -14.09 9.33
N MET A 179 -1.22 -13.18 10.08
CA MET A 179 -1.97 -12.05 9.54
C MET A 179 -1.01 -10.89 9.25
N LYS A 180 -1.17 -10.24 8.10
CA LYS A 180 -0.43 -9.00 7.79
C LYS A 180 -1.17 -7.84 8.43
N VAL A 181 -0.49 -7.06 9.27
CA VAL A 181 -1.05 -5.86 9.90
C VAL A 181 0.00 -4.77 9.93
N CYS A 182 -0.30 -3.65 9.27
CA CYS A 182 0.68 -2.61 8.96
C CYS A 182 0.08 -1.23 9.23
N TYR A 183 0.95 -0.28 9.60
CA TYR A 183 0.57 1.12 9.73
C TYR A 183 0.67 1.77 8.35
N HIS A 184 -0.33 2.56 7.95
CA HIS A 184 -0.38 3.22 6.63
C HIS A 184 0.51 4.47 6.56
N HIS A 185 1.64 4.45 7.26
CA HIS A 185 2.63 5.52 7.29
C HIS A 185 3.99 4.95 7.71
N GLY A 186 5.03 5.77 7.57
CA GLY A 186 6.37 5.35 7.93
C GLY A 186 7.35 6.50 7.98
N SER A 187 8.65 6.17 8.00
CA SER A 187 9.69 7.18 8.16
C SER A 187 10.13 7.75 6.81
N PRO A 188 10.30 9.09 6.68
CA PRO A 188 10.97 9.68 5.54
C PRO A 188 12.30 9.01 5.26
N THR A 189 12.57 8.74 3.97
CA THR A 189 13.76 7.99 3.60
C THR A 189 14.31 8.40 2.24
N ASP A 190 15.60 8.14 2.05
CA ASP A 190 16.22 8.07 0.73
C ASP A 190 15.98 6.64 0.20
N PRO A 191 15.34 6.46 -0.98
CA PRO A 191 15.02 5.14 -1.47
C PRO A 191 16.25 4.25 -1.74
N ASP A 192 17.43 4.85 -2.01
CA ASP A 192 18.69 4.11 -2.15
C ASP A 192 19.31 3.72 -0.78
N LYS A 193 18.78 4.23 0.34
CA LYS A 193 19.25 3.95 1.72
C LYS A 193 18.11 3.51 2.64
N ARG A 194 17.01 2.99 2.07
CA ARG A 194 15.77 2.73 2.80
C ARG A 194 15.95 1.86 4.04
N ASP A 195 16.84 0.88 4.01
CA ASP A 195 17.00 -0.07 5.12
C ASP A 195 17.69 0.54 6.36
N GLN A 196 18.18 1.78 6.26
CA GLN A 196 18.75 2.55 7.37
C GLN A 196 17.70 3.37 8.14
N ALA A 197 16.50 3.56 7.59
CA ALA A 197 15.47 4.35 8.25
C ALA A 197 14.88 3.63 9.47
N PRO A 198 14.46 4.37 10.51
CA PRO A 198 13.99 3.80 11.75
C PRO A 198 12.69 2.99 11.60
N ARG A 199 12.41 2.16 12.59
CA ARG A 199 11.19 1.33 12.71
C ARG A 199 10.28 1.88 13.82
N SER A 200 9.61 2.99 13.54
CA SER A 200 8.91 3.78 14.58
C SER A 200 7.51 3.29 14.94
N ASP A 201 6.94 2.38 14.16
CA ASP A 201 5.52 1.94 14.23
C ASP A 201 5.30 0.63 15.00
N ILE A 202 6.35 -0.12 15.36
CA ILE A 202 6.22 -1.45 15.95
C ILE A 202 5.49 -1.41 17.30
N ALA A 203 5.80 -0.45 18.18
CA ALA A 203 5.13 -0.34 19.46
C ALA A 203 3.64 0.01 19.31
N LEU A 204 3.32 0.90 18.36
CA LEU A 204 1.96 1.26 18.00
C LEU A 204 1.18 0.04 17.49
N LEU A 205 1.77 -0.73 16.58
CA LEU A 205 1.15 -1.93 16.05
C LEU A 205 1.00 -3.02 17.12
N SER A 206 1.99 -3.26 17.98
CA SER A 206 1.88 -4.20 19.10
C SER A 206 0.72 -3.84 20.05
N SER A 207 0.51 -2.55 20.31
CA SER A 207 -0.62 -2.05 21.11
C SER A 207 -1.97 -2.24 20.39
N PHE A 208 -2.01 -2.02 19.09
CA PHE A 208 -3.20 -2.29 18.28
C PHE A 208 -3.53 -3.79 18.26
N ILE A 209 -2.54 -4.65 18.06
CA ILE A 209 -2.74 -6.11 18.03
C ILE A 209 -3.27 -6.62 19.37
N SER A 210 -2.73 -6.15 20.49
CA SER A 210 -3.18 -6.61 21.82
C SER A 210 -4.62 -6.26 22.13
N THR A 211 -5.16 -5.20 21.52
CA THR A 211 -6.50 -4.66 21.80
C THR A 211 -7.54 -5.07 20.76
N TYR A 212 -7.20 -5.05 19.47
CA TYR A 212 -8.15 -5.32 18.38
C TYR A 212 -8.11 -6.77 17.88
N LEU A 213 -6.96 -7.45 18.02
CA LEU A 213 -6.71 -8.78 17.46
C LEU A 213 -6.02 -9.70 18.48
N PRO A 214 -6.61 -9.93 19.67
CA PRO A 214 -5.94 -10.62 20.77
C PRO A 214 -5.62 -12.08 20.49
N GLY A 215 -6.16 -12.67 19.42
CA GLY A 215 -5.78 -13.99 18.91
C GLY A 215 -4.37 -14.05 18.31
N LEU A 216 -3.73 -12.91 18.06
CA LEU A 216 -2.37 -12.82 17.53
C LEU A 216 -1.33 -12.58 18.64
N GLU A 217 -0.12 -13.07 18.43
CA GLU A 217 1.07 -12.71 19.21
C GLU A 217 1.31 -11.21 19.10
N THR A 218 1.75 -10.55 20.19
CA THR A 218 1.98 -9.10 20.21
C THR A 218 3.39 -8.71 19.79
N GLN A 219 4.14 -9.64 19.20
CA GLN A 219 5.40 -9.38 18.52
C GLN A 219 5.28 -9.82 17.07
N PRO A 220 5.80 -9.02 16.11
CA PRO A 220 5.78 -9.42 14.71
C PRO A 220 6.70 -10.63 14.50
N ALA A 221 6.16 -11.64 13.83
CA ALA A 221 6.86 -12.86 13.46
C ALA A 221 7.82 -12.66 12.28
N VAL A 222 7.39 -11.84 11.32
CA VAL A 222 8.14 -11.48 10.12
C VAL A 222 7.99 -9.97 9.91
N MET A 223 9.08 -9.33 9.52
CA MET A 223 9.11 -7.93 9.14
C MET A 223 9.81 -7.76 7.81
N GLU A 224 9.12 -7.14 6.86
CA GLU A 224 9.63 -6.75 5.56
C GLU A 224 9.60 -5.22 5.41
N THR A 225 10.20 -4.72 4.33
CA THR A 225 10.24 -3.28 4.02
C THR A 225 9.64 -2.99 2.66
N CYS A 226 8.89 -1.89 2.58
CA CYS A 226 8.33 -1.34 1.36
C CYS A 226 8.59 0.17 1.28
N LEU A 227 8.26 0.78 0.14
CA LEU A 227 8.35 2.22 -0.07
C LEU A 227 7.00 2.77 -0.51
N TYR A 228 6.58 3.85 0.12
CA TYR A 228 5.58 4.76 -0.44
C TYR A 228 6.27 5.97 -1.06
N THR A 229 5.54 6.72 -1.87
CA THR A 229 5.98 7.98 -2.46
C THR A 229 4.79 8.91 -2.48
N ASN A 230 4.73 9.81 -1.51
CA ASN A 230 3.55 10.63 -1.25
C ASN A 230 3.68 11.98 -1.93
N THR A 231 2.56 12.45 -2.47
CA THR A 231 2.28 13.86 -2.75
C THR A 231 1.69 14.53 -1.51
N PRO A 232 1.71 15.88 -1.40
CA PRO A 232 1.17 16.58 -0.22
C PRO A 232 -0.35 16.43 -0.05
N ASP A 233 -1.07 16.27 -1.16
CA ASP A 233 -2.52 16.03 -1.24
C ASP A 233 -2.89 14.55 -1.36
N GLU A 234 -1.89 13.68 -1.41
CA GLU A 234 -2.00 12.22 -1.55
C GLU A 234 -2.62 11.73 -2.88
N ASP A 235 -2.91 12.64 -3.81
CA ASP A 235 -3.40 12.35 -5.15
C ASP A 235 -2.27 11.95 -6.12
N PHE A 236 -2.61 11.17 -7.14
CA PHE A 236 -1.64 10.65 -8.10
C PHE A 236 -1.22 11.72 -9.10
N ILE A 237 0.04 11.66 -9.53
CA ILE A 237 0.53 12.42 -10.68
C ILE A 237 0.51 11.49 -11.89
N LEU A 238 -0.46 11.68 -12.77
CA LEU A 238 -0.60 10.98 -14.05
C LEU A 238 -0.74 12.00 -15.19
N ASP A 239 0.38 12.52 -15.69
CA ASP A 239 0.34 13.59 -16.70
C ASP A 239 1.57 13.59 -17.61
N ARG A 240 1.53 14.40 -18.66
CA ARG A 240 2.66 14.70 -19.52
C ARG A 240 3.60 15.71 -18.87
N HIS A 241 4.87 15.63 -19.20
CA HIS A 241 5.82 16.66 -18.80
C HIS A 241 5.44 18.01 -19.43
N PRO A 242 5.40 19.12 -18.68
CA PRO A 242 4.84 20.41 -19.15
C PRO A 242 5.62 21.01 -20.32
N LYS A 243 6.92 20.72 -20.43
CA LYS A 243 7.76 21.16 -21.56
C LYS A 243 7.96 20.11 -22.66
N PHE A 244 7.71 18.83 -22.37
CA PHE A 244 8.09 17.72 -23.25
C PHE A 244 6.91 16.77 -23.41
N SER A 245 6.02 17.07 -24.36
CA SER A 245 4.75 16.33 -24.53
C SER A 245 4.91 14.84 -24.87
N ASN A 246 6.10 14.41 -25.27
CA ASN A 246 6.45 13.02 -25.54
C ASN A 246 6.96 12.26 -24.29
N ILE A 247 6.99 12.91 -23.13
CA ILE A 247 7.33 12.30 -21.83
C ILE A 247 6.07 12.28 -20.96
N VAL A 248 5.68 11.10 -20.48
CA VAL A 248 4.57 10.89 -19.52
C VAL A 248 5.16 10.49 -18.18
N ILE A 249 4.56 10.96 -17.09
CA ILE A 249 4.98 10.71 -15.71
C ILE A 249 3.82 10.05 -14.97
N GLY A 250 4.11 8.93 -14.31
CA GLY A 250 3.23 8.28 -13.35
C GLY A 250 3.93 8.16 -11.99
N ALA A 251 3.50 8.93 -11.00
CA ALA A 251 4.17 9.04 -9.71
C ALA A 251 3.19 9.41 -8.58
N GLY A 252 3.69 9.44 -7.35
CA GLY A 252 2.92 9.99 -6.24
C GLY A 252 1.73 9.13 -5.83
N PHE A 253 1.83 7.80 -5.96
CA PHE A 253 0.72 6.89 -5.67
C PHE A 253 0.35 6.80 -4.18
N SER A 254 1.10 7.47 -3.29
CA SER A 254 0.71 7.75 -1.90
C SER A 254 0.21 6.54 -1.09
N GLY A 255 0.81 5.38 -1.37
CA GLY A 255 0.50 4.11 -0.70
C GLY A 255 -0.80 3.43 -1.15
N ARG A 256 -1.48 3.93 -2.19
CA ARG A 256 -2.84 3.52 -2.61
C ARG A 256 -3.02 3.33 -4.12
N GLY A 257 -1.92 3.12 -4.86
CA GLY A 257 -1.92 2.91 -6.33
C GLY A 257 -2.30 1.52 -6.80
#